data_AF-A0A842P338-F1
#
_entry.id   AF-A0A842P338-F1
#
_cell.length_a   1.000
_cell.length_b   1.000
_cell.length_c   1.000
_cell.angle_alpha   90.00
_cell.angle_beta   90.00
_cell.angle_gamma   90.00
#
_symmetry.space_group_name_H-M   'P 1'
#
loop_
_entity.id
_entity.type
_entity.pdbx_description
1 polymer ?
#
loop_
_entity_poly.entity_id
_entity_poly.type
_entity_poly.pdbx_seq_one_letter_code
_entity_poly.pdbx_strand_id
1 'polypeptide(L)'
;MDIEKIESSFTSTKDKKCSVAKKGMVSSAFPDATKAGVQMLKKGGNAIDAACATALALGVCEPQASGLGGQSMGIIHIDGKSYAIDGSSRSPSLAHSSVYAKKKYRRLGYKATTVPSTLSMIGFLHERYGKLEWQKIVTPSIHIAKKGYKITQLQHDLQERELENFLSVKSKSGAKYFLKDGEVP
;
A
#
# COMPACT_ATOMS: atom_id res chain seq x y z
N MET A 1 -14.34 24.62 8.92
CA MET A 1 -12.92 24.60 8.54
C MET A 1 -12.86 25.03 7.08
N ASP A 2 -12.29 26.20 6.80
CA ASP A 2 -12.31 26.80 5.46
C ASP A 2 -11.12 26.26 4.65
N ILE A 3 -11.38 25.24 3.84
CA ILE A 3 -10.36 24.55 3.04
C ILE A 3 -9.75 25.47 1.99
N GLU A 4 -10.53 26.37 1.38
CA GLU A 4 -10.04 27.28 0.35
C GLU A 4 -9.03 28.28 0.91
N LYS A 5 -9.27 28.77 2.13
CA LYS A 5 -8.32 29.61 2.86
C LYS A 5 -7.03 28.87 3.23
N ILE A 6 -7.12 27.58 3.58
CA ILE A 6 -5.96 26.76 3.91
C ILE A 6 -5.12 26.49 2.66
N GLU A 7 -5.74 26.09 1.55
CA GLU A 7 -5.03 25.75 0.31
C GLU A 7 -4.39 26.98 -0.35
N SER A 8 -5.07 28.12 -0.34
CA SER A 8 -4.54 29.38 -0.87
C SER A 8 -3.41 29.98 -0.04
N SER A 9 -3.22 29.51 1.20
CA SER A 9 -2.12 29.95 2.08
C SER A 9 -0.79 29.26 1.81
N PHE A 10 -0.75 28.22 0.96
CA PHE A 10 0.48 27.48 0.66
C PHE A 10 1.25 28.08 -0.52
N THR A 11 2.37 28.72 -0.21
CA THR A 11 3.38 29.13 -1.20
C THR A 11 4.49 28.07 -1.24
N SER A 12 4.82 27.54 -2.43
CA SER A 12 5.91 26.55 -2.57
C SER A 12 7.25 27.17 -2.15
N THR A 13 7.91 26.56 -1.16
CA THR A 13 9.22 26.97 -0.67
C THR A 13 10.33 26.41 -1.57
N LYS A 14 11.42 27.18 -1.74
CA LYS A 14 12.61 26.79 -2.53
C LYS A 14 13.30 25.50 -2.05
N ASP A 15 12.98 25.02 -0.85
CA ASP A 15 13.55 23.84 -0.20
C ASP A 15 12.78 22.52 -0.48
N LYS A 16 11.79 22.53 -1.39
CA LYS A 16 10.97 21.36 -1.78
C LYS A 16 10.09 20.78 -0.67
N LYS A 17 9.77 21.52 0.40
CA LYS A 17 8.88 21.05 1.48
C LYS A 17 7.39 21.03 1.12
N CYS A 18 6.99 21.78 0.10
CA CYS A 18 5.59 21.87 -0.33
C CYS A 18 5.49 21.59 -1.84
N SER A 19 4.47 20.85 -2.25
CA SER A 19 4.09 20.63 -3.64
C SER A 19 2.66 21.13 -3.84
N VAL A 20 2.40 21.82 -4.96
CA VAL A 20 1.09 22.38 -5.28
C VAL A 20 0.58 21.76 -6.58
N ALA A 21 -0.70 21.40 -6.63
CA ALA A 21 -1.35 20.89 -7.82
C ALA A 21 -2.77 21.43 -7.92
N LYS A 22 -3.18 21.91 -9.10
CA LYS A 22 -4.51 22.51 -9.32
C LYS A 22 -5.61 21.50 -9.67
N LYS A 23 -5.24 20.33 -10.20
CA LYS A 23 -6.19 19.36 -10.80
C LYS A 23 -6.28 18.03 -10.04
N GLY A 24 -5.43 17.83 -9.03
CA GLY A 24 -5.33 16.58 -8.27
C GLY A 24 -3.90 16.30 -7.83
N MET A 25 -3.77 15.65 -6.68
CA MET A 25 -2.49 15.34 -6.04
C MET A 25 -2.52 13.91 -5.51
N VAL A 26 -1.37 13.25 -5.56
CA VAL A 26 -1.14 11.95 -4.92
C VAL A 26 0.13 12.07 -4.10
N SER A 27 0.08 11.61 -2.86
CA SER A 27 1.24 11.50 -1.97
C SER A 27 1.30 10.08 -1.44
N SER A 28 2.47 9.45 -1.55
CA SER A 28 2.71 8.08 -1.08
C SER A 28 4.19 7.88 -0.75
N ALA A 29 4.50 6.79 -0.06
CA ALA A 29 5.85 6.49 0.42
C ALA A 29 6.85 6.09 -0.69
N PHE A 30 6.37 5.78 -1.90
CA PHE A 30 7.23 5.34 -3.00
C PHE A 30 6.97 6.11 -4.31
N PRO A 31 8.01 6.63 -4.99
CA PRO A 31 7.82 7.45 -6.20
C PRO A 31 7.02 6.78 -7.30
N ASP A 32 7.24 5.49 -7.56
CA ASP A 32 6.53 4.77 -8.62
C ASP A 32 5.06 4.49 -8.27
N ALA A 33 4.73 4.32 -6.98
CA ALA A 33 3.34 4.27 -6.52
C ALA A 33 2.64 5.61 -6.68
N THR A 34 3.30 6.72 -6.32
CA THR A 34 2.78 8.07 -6.57
C THR A 34 2.52 8.29 -8.06
N LYS A 35 3.44 7.85 -8.94
CA LYS A 35 3.24 7.92 -10.40
C LYS A 35 2.05 7.09 -10.86
N ALA A 36 1.83 5.88 -10.29
CA ALA A 36 0.68 5.04 -10.63
C ALA A 36 -0.65 5.77 -10.36
N GLY A 37 -0.80 6.39 -9.18
CA GLY A 37 -1.98 7.20 -8.87
C GLY A 37 -2.15 8.41 -9.78
N VAL A 38 -1.06 9.17 -10.03
CA VAL A 38 -1.08 10.33 -10.93
C VAL A 38 -1.48 9.93 -12.36
N GLN A 39 -1.07 8.75 -12.83
CA GLN A 39 -1.50 8.25 -14.14
C GLN A 39 -3.01 8.02 -14.20
N MET A 40 -3.67 7.60 -13.12
CA MET A 40 -5.13 7.44 -13.10
C MET A 40 -5.83 8.80 -13.18
N LEU A 41 -5.35 9.80 -12.43
CA LEU A 41 -5.85 11.18 -12.55
C LEU A 41 -5.70 11.72 -13.98
N LYS A 42 -4.53 11.51 -14.60
CA LYS A 42 -4.28 11.92 -16.00
C LYS A 42 -5.19 11.22 -17.01
N LYS A 43 -5.66 10.01 -16.72
CA LYS A 43 -6.61 9.25 -17.56
C LYS A 43 -8.07 9.66 -17.32
N GLY A 44 -8.33 10.70 -16.52
CA GLY A 44 -9.67 11.18 -16.21
C GLY A 44 -10.39 10.40 -15.11
N GLY A 45 -9.65 9.57 -14.36
CA GLY A 45 -10.11 8.93 -13.13
C GLY A 45 -10.18 9.93 -11.96
N ASN A 46 -10.79 9.49 -10.87
CA ASN A 46 -10.96 10.30 -9.66
C ASN A 46 -9.93 9.95 -8.58
N ALA A 47 -10.08 10.56 -7.40
CA ALA A 47 -9.21 10.31 -6.25
C ALA A 47 -9.23 8.85 -5.78
N ILE A 48 -10.35 8.13 -5.96
CA ILE A 48 -10.48 6.72 -5.60
C ILE A 48 -9.71 5.83 -6.57
N ASP A 49 -9.83 6.07 -7.88
CA ASP A 49 -9.02 5.36 -8.89
C ASP A 49 -7.52 5.54 -8.61
N ALA A 50 -7.12 6.78 -8.29
CA ALA A 50 -5.74 7.11 -7.96
C ALA A 50 -5.26 6.43 -6.68
N ALA A 51 -6.08 6.42 -5.62
CA ALA A 51 -5.76 5.74 -4.36
C ALA A 51 -5.63 4.22 -4.55
N CYS A 52 -6.54 3.60 -5.31
CA CYS A 52 -6.50 2.17 -5.60
C CYS A 52 -5.22 1.77 -6.36
N ALA A 53 -4.88 2.49 -7.44
CA ALA A 53 -3.67 2.23 -8.20
C ALA A 53 -2.40 2.46 -7.36
N THR A 54 -2.41 3.49 -6.50
CA THR A 54 -1.29 3.78 -5.59
C THR A 54 -1.11 2.66 -4.56
N ALA A 55 -2.17 2.21 -3.91
CA ALA A 55 -2.12 1.16 -2.90
C ALA A 55 -1.64 -0.18 -3.48
N LEU A 56 -2.13 -0.56 -4.67
CA LEU A 56 -1.66 -1.75 -5.37
C LEU A 56 -0.19 -1.64 -5.77
N ALA A 57 0.27 -0.45 -6.19
CA ALA A 57 1.67 -0.22 -6.54
C ALA A 57 2.58 -0.28 -5.30
N LEU A 58 2.18 0.29 -4.16
CA LEU A 58 2.90 0.17 -2.89
C LEU A 58 3.06 -1.29 -2.46
N GLY A 59 2.03 -2.12 -2.68
CA GLY A 59 2.12 -3.57 -2.43
C GLY A 59 3.19 -4.29 -3.26
N VAL A 60 3.77 -3.63 -4.28
CA VAL A 60 4.89 -4.13 -5.06
C VAL A 60 6.20 -3.42 -4.67
N CYS A 61 6.21 -2.09 -4.66
CA CYS A 61 7.45 -1.32 -4.50
C CYS A 61 7.81 -0.95 -3.05
N GLU A 62 6.93 -1.22 -2.09
CA GLU A 62 7.16 -1.01 -0.65
C GLU A 62 6.76 -2.26 0.17
N PRO A 63 7.33 -3.45 -0.14
CA PRO A 63 6.87 -4.72 0.41
C PRO A 63 7.07 -4.86 1.93
N GLN A 64 7.95 -4.05 2.52
CA GLN A 64 8.19 -4.03 3.97
C GLN A 64 7.05 -3.41 4.77
N ALA A 65 6.18 -2.60 4.14
CA ALA A 65 5.13 -1.84 4.81
C ALA A 65 3.74 -2.04 4.20
N SER A 66 3.64 -2.59 2.99
CA SER A 66 2.38 -2.78 2.28
C SER A 66 2.35 -4.09 1.49
N GLY A 67 1.15 -4.59 1.19
CA GLY A 67 0.98 -5.81 0.41
C GLY A 67 -0.45 -6.32 0.36
N LEU A 68 -0.72 -7.19 -0.62
CA LEU A 68 -2.04 -7.81 -0.82
C LEU A 68 -2.50 -8.65 0.39
N GLY A 69 -1.55 -9.17 1.17
CA GLY A 69 -1.80 -9.98 2.37
C GLY A 69 -2.10 -9.16 3.64
N GLY A 70 -2.23 -7.85 3.54
CA GLY A 70 -2.46 -6.96 4.68
C GLY A 70 -3.93 -6.67 4.99
N GLN A 71 -4.12 -5.58 5.74
CA GLN A 71 -5.41 -4.95 5.99
C GLN A 71 -5.33 -3.47 5.67
N SER A 72 -6.46 -2.85 5.32
CA SER A 72 -6.50 -1.44 4.92
C SER A 72 -7.78 -0.77 5.36
N MET A 73 -7.69 0.50 5.69
CA MET A 73 -8.83 1.35 6.02
C MET A 73 -8.73 2.62 5.17
N GLY A 74 -9.85 3.29 4.97
CA GLY A 74 -9.90 4.49 4.15
C GLY A 74 -10.87 5.50 4.72
N ILE A 75 -10.51 6.77 4.59
CA ILE A 75 -11.44 7.87 4.77
C ILE A 75 -11.58 8.53 3.41
N ILE A 76 -12.81 8.57 2.90
CA ILE A 76 -13.12 9.19 1.61
C ILE A 76 -14.04 10.38 1.84
N HIS A 77 -13.84 11.43 1.05
CA HIS A 77 -14.73 12.57 1.00
C HIS A 77 -15.25 12.73 -0.42
N ILE A 78 -16.56 12.62 -0.60
CA ILE A 78 -17.23 12.67 -1.90
C ILE A 78 -18.58 13.37 -1.73
N ASP A 79 -18.90 14.28 -2.63
CA ASP A 79 -20.17 15.03 -2.66
C ASP A 79 -20.54 15.68 -1.31
N GLY A 80 -19.54 16.28 -0.65
CA GLY A 80 -19.71 16.97 0.64
C GLY A 80 -19.88 16.03 1.84
N LYS A 81 -19.75 14.71 1.67
CA LYS A 81 -19.89 13.71 2.73
C LYS A 81 -18.60 12.94 2.93
N SER A 82 -18.30 12.64 4.20
CA SER A 82 -17.15 11.83 4.59
C SER A 82 -17.60 10.43 5.00
N TYR A 83 -16.90 9.41 4.53
CA TYR A 83 -17.13 8.02 4.87
C TYR A 83 -15.85 7.39 5.41
N ALA A 84 -15.96 6.67 6.52
CA ALA A 84 -14.93 5.79 7.01
C ALA A 84 -15.22 4.37 6.53
N ILE A 85 -14.28 3.79 5.78
CA ILE A 85 -14.36 2.43 5.26
C ILE A 85 -13.45 1.56 6.11
N ASP A 86 -14.06 0.67 6.89
CA ASP A 86 -13.36 -0.30 7.71
C ASP A 86 -13.05 -1.56 6.91
N GLY A 87 -11.78 -1.75 6.57
CA GLY A 87 -11.25 -3.00 6.05
C GLY A 87 -10.32 -3.66 7.06
N SER A 88 -10.64 -3.61 8.35
CA SER A 88 -9.95 -4.39 9.38
C SER A 88 -10.02 -5.89 9.08
N SER A 89 -8.92 -6.57 9.36
CA SER A 89 -8.83 -8.02 9.22
C SER A 89 -9.46 -8.72 10.43
N ARG A 90 -9.94 -9.95 10.20
CA ARG A 90 -10.54 -10.79 11.26
C ARG A 90 -9.67 -12.00 11.54
N SER A 91 -9.72 -12.50 12.77
CA SER A 91 -9.10 -13.78 13.11
C SER A 91 -9.68 -14.90 12.25
N PRO A 92 -8.87 -15.86 11.78
CA PRO A 92 -9.36 -17.06 11.13
C PRO A 92 -10.37 -17.81 12.03
N SER A 93 -11.40 -18.43 11.45
CA SER A 93 -12.46 -19.11 12.22
C SER A 93 -11.97 -20.24 13.13
N LEU A 94 -10.84 -20.87 12.78
CA LEU A 94 -10.20 -21.93 13.56
C LEU A 94 -9.12 -21.42 14.53
N ALA A 95 -8.92 -20.10 14.62
CA ALA A 95 -7.94 -19.51 15.52
C ALA A 95 -8.44 -19.51 16.96
N HIS A 96 -7.77 -20.26 17.84
CA HIS A 96 -8.08 -20.28 19.27
C HIS A 96 -7.07 -19.45 20.08
N SER A 97 -7.55 -18.63 21.02
CA SER A 97 -6.73 -17.68 21.79
C SER A 97 -5.57 -18.35 22.53
N SER A 98 -5.76 -19.57 23.02
CA SER A 98 -4.72 -20.37 23.70
C SER A 98 -3.48 -20.61 22.84
N VAL A 99 -3.62 -20.70 21.51
CA VAL A 99 -2.50 -20.83 20.57
C VAL A 99 -1.61 -19.58 20.61
N TYR A 100 -2.20 -18.40 20.82
CA TYR A 100 -1.54 -17.11 20.69
C TYR A 100 -0.96 -16.56 21.99
N ALA A 101 -1.13 -17.27 23.12
CA ALA A 101 -0.49 -16.92 24.38
C ALA A 101 1.04 -16.77 24.22
N LYS A 102 1.67 -17.64 23.43
CA LYS A 102 3.11 -17.57 23.14
C LYS A 102 3.41 -16.49 22.10
N LYS A 103 4.22 -15.49 22.47
CA LYS A 103 4.62 -14.32 21.64
C LYS A 103 5.15 -14.69 20.25
N LYS A 104 5.83 -15.83 20.12
CA LYS A 104 6.38 -16.30 18.82
C LYS A 104 5.31 -16.49 17.74
N TYR A 105 4.09 -16.90 18.12
CA TYR A 105 2.99 -17.12 17.17
C TYR A 105 2.25 -15.85 16.77
N ARG A 106 2.65 -14.69 17.32
CA ARG A 106 2.05 -13.37 17.03
C ARG A 106 2.94 -12.50 16.13
N ARG A 107 4.15 -12.95 15.79
CA ARG A 107 5.14 -12.12 15.08
C ARG A 107 5.60 -12.70 13.75
N LEU A 108 5.74 -14.01 13.63
CA LEU A 108 6.36 -14.62 12.45
C LEU A 108 5.62 -15.88 12.00
N GLY A 109 5.58 -16.07 10.68
CA GLY A 109 4.95 -17.22 10.03
C GLY A 109 3.44 -17.11 9.93
N TYR A 110 2.83 -18.03 9.17
CA TYR A 110 1.40 -17.97 8.81
C TYR A 110 0.43 -17.91 9.99
N LYS A 111 0.82 -18.43 11.17
CA LYS A 111 -0.02 -18.36 12.37
C LYS A 111 -0.23 -16.92 12.82
N ALA A 112 0.72 -16.02 12.59
CA ALA A 112 0.65 -14.62 12.96
C ALA A 112 -0.24 -13.77 12.02
N THR A 113 -0.83 -14.38 10.99
CA THR A 113 -1.67 -13.70 9.99
C THR A 113 -3.14 -13.79 10.32
N THR A 114 -3.88 -12.72 10.04
CA THR A 114 -5.34 -12.63 10.03
C THR A 114 -5.88 -12.81 8.60
N VAL A 115 -7.20 -12.86 8.42
CA VAL A 115 -7.80 -12.91 7.06
C VAL A 115 -7.47 -11.60 6.31
N PRO A 116 -6.70 -11.63 5.21
CA PRO A 116 -6.33 -10.41 4.49
C PRO A 116 -7.54 -9.69 3.91
N SER A 117 -7.55 -8.37 3.99
CA SER A 117 -8.68 -7.52 3.61
C SER A 117 -8.32 -6.38 2.67
N THR A 118 -7.02 -6.09 2.48
CA THR A 118 -6.56 -4.98 1.61
C THR A 118 -7.16 -5.05 0.21
N LEU A 119 -7.05 -6.20 -0.49
CA LEU A 119 -7.55 -6.31 -1.86
C LEU A 119 -9.09 -6.21 -1.93
N SER A 120 -9.79 -6.76 -0.93
CA SER A 120 -11.25 -6.65 -0.84
C SER A 120 -11.68 -5.20 -0.64
N MET A 121 -10.97 -4.45 0.19
CA MET A 121 -11.27 -3.05 0.49
C MET A 121 -10.97 -2.14 -0.72
N ILE A 122 -9.85 -2.38 -1.43
CA ILE A 122 -9.53 -1.68 -2.68
C ILE A 122 -10.58 -1.98 -3.75
N GLY A 123 -10.95 -3.25 -3.92
CA GLY A 123 -11.99 -3.67 -4.87
C GLY A 123 -13.34 -3.01 -4.56
N PHE A 124 -13.77 -3.03 -3.30
CA PHE A 124 -15.01 -2.38 -2.86
C PHE A 124 -15.02 -0.87 -3.15
N LEU A 125 -13.91 -0.17 -2.84
CA LEU A 125 -13.79 1.26 -3.12
C LEU A 125 -13.87 1.54 -4.62
N HIS A 126 -13.15 0.77 -5.44
CA HIS A 126 -13.15 0.94 -6.88
C HIS A 126 -14.50 0.62 -7.52
N GLU A 127 -15.14 -0.48 -7.13
CA GLU A 127 -16.45 -0.86 -7.66
C GLU A 127 -17.51 0.20 -7.35
N ARG A 128 -17.48 0.77 -6.14
CA ARG A 128 -18.53 1.69 -5.68
C ARG A 128 -18.28 3.15 -6.04
N TYR A 129 -17.02 3.57 -6.13
CA TYR A 129 -16.65 4.98 -6.28
C TYR A 129 -15.60 5.22 -7.37
N GLY A 130 -15.05 4.19 -8.01
CA GLY A 130 -14.12 4.32 -9.12
C GLY A 130 -14.82 4.73 -10.42
N LYS A 131 -14.03 5.20 -11.39
CA LYS A 131 -14.51 5.65 -12.70
C LYS A 131 -13.81 4.94 -13.85
N LEU A 132 -12.57 4.50 -13.66
CA LEU A 132 -11.81 3.81 -14.70
C LEU A 132 -12.03 2.30 -14.65
N GLU A 133 -11.88 1.63 -15.78
CA GLU A 133 -11.83 0.17 -15.85
C GLU A 133 -10.76 -0.41 -14.90
N TRP A 134 -11.10 -1.49 -14.18
CA TRP A 134 -10.22 -2.13 -13.20
C TRP A 134 -8.85 -2.51 -13.78
N GLN A 135 -8.81 -2.96 -15.04
CA GLN A 135 -7.56 -3.29 -15.72
C GLN A 135 -6.61 -2.09 -15.77
N LYS A 136 -7.13 -0.86 -15.94
CA LYS A 136 -6.31 0.36 -15.91
C LYS A 136 -5.71 0.62 -14.53
N ILE A 137 -6.43 0.29 -13.46
CA ILE A 137 -6.01 0.46 -12.06
C ILE A 137 -4.86 -0.50 -11.72
N VAL A 138 -4.95 -1.76 -12.15
CA VAL A 138 -3.96 -2.81 -11.81
C VAL A 138 -2.71 -2.76 -12.70
N THR A 139 -2.84 -2.26 -13.94
CA THR A 139 -1.75 -2.26 -14.93
C THR A 139 -0.42 -1.67 -14.43
N PRO A 140 -0.38 -0.52 -13.72
CA PRO A 140 0.88 0.03 -13.21
C PRO A 140 1.61 -0.93 -12.26
N SER A 141 0.89 -1.58 -11.34
CA SER A 141 1.48 -2.53 -10.39
C SER A 141 2.06 -3.76 -11.09
N ILE A 142 1.35 -4.28 -12.11
CA ILE A 142 1.87 -5.36 -12.96
C ILE A 142 3.16 -4.93 -13.66
N HIS A 143 3.20 -3.69 -14.17
CA HIS A 143 4.38 -3.16 -14.84
C HIS A 143 5.58 -3.07 -13.90
N ILE A 144 5.39 -2.52 -12.71
CA ILE A 144 6.42 -2.40 -11.68
C ILE A 144 6.92 -3.80 -11.28
N ALA A 145 6.02 -4.76 -11.08
CA ALA A 145 6.39 -6.12 -10.70
C ALA A 145 7.19 -6.85 -11.80
N LYS A 146 6.84 -6.63 -13.08
CA LYS A 146 7.51 -7.28 -14.22
C LYS A 146 8.86 -6.66 -14.57
N LYS A 147 8.95 -5.32 -14.53
CA LYS A 147 10.20 -4.61 -14.89
C LYS A 147 11.16 -4.48 -13.73
N GLY A 148 10.68 -4.64 -12.50
CA GLY A 148 11.40 -4.28 -11.31
C GLY A 148 11.44 -2.76 -11.09
N TYR A 149 12.02 -2.38 -9.97
CA TYR A 149 12.20 -1.01 -9.53
C TYR A 149 13.51 -0.89 -8.75
N LYS A 150 14.00 0.33 -8.54
CA LYS A 150 15.22 0.55 -7.76
C LYS A 150 14.93 0.45 -6.27
N ILE A 151 15.64 -0.43 -5.56
CA ILE A 151 15.56 -0.55 -4.11
C ILE A 151 16.11 0.72 -3.46
N THR A 152 15.40 1.23 -2.46
CA THR A 152 15.80 2.40 -1.69
C THR A 152 16.73 2.00 -0.55
N GLN A 153 17.50 2.95 -0.02
CA GLN A 153 18.36 2.68 1.15
C GLN A 153 17.53 2.15 2.34
N LEU A 154 16.38 2.78 2.62
CA LEU A 154 15.49 2.32 3.69
C LEU A 154 15.02 0.87 3.49
N GLN A 155 14.66 0.49 2.26
CA GLN A 155 14.24 -0.89 1.99
C GLN A 155 15.41 -1.87 2.19
N HIS A 156 16.61 -1.51 1.72
CA HIS A 156 17.82 -2.31 1.92
C HIS A 156 18.11 -2.53 3.42
N ASP A 157 18.18 -1.45 4.20
CA ASP A 157 18.49 -1.51 5.64
C ASP A 157 17.46 -2.36 6.40
N LEU A 158 16.18 -2.28 6.00
CA LEU A 158 15.12 -3.11 6.58
C LEU A 158 15.25 -4.58 6.17
N GLN A 159 15.66 -4.88 4.94
CA GLN A 159 15.92 -6.26 4.52
C GLN A 159 17.11 -6.87 5.27
N GLU A 160 18.19 -6.11 5.47
CA GLU A 160 19.34 -6.53 6.29
C GLU A 160 18.91 -6.85 7.72
N ARG A 161 18.15 -5.95 8.34
CA ARG A 161 17.64 -6.14 9.70
C ARG A 161 16.78 -7.39 9.85
N GLU A 162 16.02 -7.76 8.82
CA GLU A 162 15.08 -8.88 8.85
C GLU A 162 15.67 -10.19 8.27
N LEU A 163 16.96 -10.23 7.93
CA LEU A 163 17.59 -11.39 7.26
C LEU A 163 17.42 -12.69 8.05
N GLU A 164 17.63 -12.66 9.38
CA GLU A 164 17.41 -13.82 10.24
C GLU A 164 15.94 -14.29 10.23
N ASN A 165 14.98 -13.36 10.18
CA ASN A 165 13.56 -13.68 10.12
C ASN A 165 13.20 -14.35 8.79
N PHE A 166 13.78 -13.89 7.67
CA PHE A 166 13.60 -14.54 6.37
C PHE A 166 14.09 -15.99 6.36
N LEU A 167 15.21 -16.26 7.00
CA LEU A 167 15.85 -17.59 7.04
C LEU A 167 15.25 -18.52 8.10
N SER A 168 14.67 -17.99 9.18
CA SER A 168 14.10 -18.79 10.27
C SER A 168 12.74 -19.43 9.94
N VAL A 169 12.04 -18.94 8.91
CA VAL A 169 10.80 -19.58 8.43
C VAL A 169 11.16 -20.80 7.57
N LYS A 170 10.72 -21.99 7.99
CA LYS A 170 11.01 -23.27 7.30
C LYS A 170 10.78 -23.25 5.78
N SER A 171 9.74 -22.55 5.31
CA SER A 171 9.41 -22.48 3.88
C SER A 171 10.35 -21.58 3.08
N LYS A 172 11.12 -20.69 3.74
CA LYS A 172 11.95 -19.65 3.12
C LYS A 172 11.20 -18.80 2.08
N SER A 173 9.87 -18.76 2.15
CA SER A 173 9.03 -18.09 1.15
C SER A 173 9.33 -16.60 1.04
N GLY A 174 9.52 -15.90 2.17
CA GLY A 174 9.94 -14.51 2.16
C GLY A 174 11.32 -14.31 1.53
N ALA A 175 12.31 -15.14 1.88
CA ALA A 175 13.64 -15.08 1.28
C ALA A 175 13.57 -15.27 -0.25
N LYS A 176 12.79 -16.22 -0.74
CA LYS A 176 12.64 -16.48 -2.18
C LYS A 176 12.15 -15.26 -2.98
N TYR A 177 11.24 -14.46 -2.42
CA TYR A 177 10.60 -13.36 -3.15
C TYR A 177 11.20 -11.99 -2.86
N PHE A 178 11.82 -11.79 -1.70
CA PHE A 178 12.29 -10.48 -1.25
C PHE A 178 13.81 -10.39 -1.08
N LEU A 179 14.54 -11.49 -1.23
CA LEU A 179 16.00 -11.52 -1.25
C LEU A 179 16.50 -11.98 -2.63
N LYS A 180 17.68 -11.52 -3.02
CA LYS A 180 18.33 -11.92 -4.26
C LYS A 180 19.22 -13.11 -3.96
N ASP A 181 18.89 -14.28 -4.49
CA ASP A 181 19.61 -15.55 -4.23
C ASP A 181 19.72 -15.92 -2.74
N GLY A 182 18.82 -15.39 -1.90
CA GLY A 182 18.85 -15.57 -0.45
C GLY A 182 19.66 -14.52 0.32
N GLU A 183 20.22 -13.52 -0.38
CA GLU A 183 20.99 -12.40 0.16
C GLU A 183 20.28 -11.06 -0.03
N VAL A 184 20.80 -10.00 0.58
CA VAL A 184 20.27 -8.64 0.37
C VAL A 184 20.61 -8.12 -1.05
N PRO A 185 19.69 -7.41 -1.72
CA PRO A 185 19.85 -7.00 -3.12
C PRO A 185 20.94 -5.98 -3.44
#